data_AF-A0A4Y2M619-F1
#
_entry.id   AF-A0A4Y2M619-F1
#
_cell.length_a   1.000
_cell.length_b   1.000
_cell.length_c   1.000
_cell.angle_alpha   90.00
_cell.angle_beta   90.00
_cell.angle_gamma   90.00
#
_symmetry.space_group_name_H-M   'P 1'
#
loop_
_entity.id
_entity.type
_entity.pdbx_description
1 polymer ?
#
loop_
_entity_poly.entity_id
_entity_poly.type
_entity_poly.pdbx_seq_one_letter_code
_entity_poly.pdbx_strand_id
1 'polypeptide(L)'
;MFVRQDYFAYFKVKIGDQDRSWAIHKVCKQCVDSLRMWTKGSRDKFPFGIPMIWREPRDHSSDCYFSIVETSGYNKKKKCKIEYPSLPSEIRPVPHSAEIRVPVFKELPSLEIQEYESVEDQSDPKDEDFEIEDDSIRKGFEQHELNDLALSEKLFASKLHAKNVLVKGAKVFYFRSREISFLQHFRSYDGFVYCHTIHSLMEELGISAYKGTEWRLFIDISKRSLKCVLLQNGNLFGAVPIGHKVVCVKNMKT
;
A
#
# COMPACT_ATOMS: atom_id res chain seq x y z
N MET A 1 -6.49 -5.63 -12.85
CA MET A 1 -7.70 -5.92 -13.65
C MET A 1 -8.95 -5.53 -12.87
N PHE A 2 -9.66 -4.49 -13.30
CA PHE A 2 -10.80 -3.90 -12.57
C PHE A 2 -12.12 -4.62 -12.90
N VAL A 3 -12.88 -4.99 -11.86
CA VAL A 3 -14.00 -5.93 -11.96
C VAL A 3 -15.33 -5.19 -12.21
N ARG A 4 -15.43 -4.48 -13.35
CA ARG A 4 -16.62 -3.65 -13.68
C ARG A 4 -17.90 -4.45 -13.86
N GLN A 5 -17.79 -5.64 -14.45
CA GLN A 5 -18.94 -6.52 -14.71
C GLN A 5 -19.54 -7.04 -13.41
N ASP A 6 -18.72 -7.58 -12.50
CA ASP A 6 -19.19 -8.08 -11.20
C ASP A 6 -19.79 -6.94 -10.35
N TYR A 7 -19.19 -5.75 -10.39
CA TYR A 7 -19.74 -4.57 -9.73
C TYR A 7 -21.14 -4.23 -10.25
N PHE A 8 -21.30 -4.17 -11.57
CA PHE A 8 -22.61 -3.91 -12.19
C PHE A 8 -23.59 -5.06 -11.93
N ALA A 9 -23.13 -6.30 -11.92
CA ALA A 9 -23.96 -7.47 -11.61
C ALA A 9 -24.52 -7.40 -10.18
N TYR A 10 -23.70 -6.96 -9.22
CA TYR A 10 -24.10 -6.82 -7.82
C TYR A 10 -24.98 -5.59 -7.59
N PHE A 11 -24.42 -4.39 -7.84
CA PHE A 11 -25.06 -3.14 -7.45
C PHE A 11 -26.06 -2.61 -8.46
N LYS A 12 -26.12 -3.17 -9.68
CA LYS A 12 -26.94 -2.68 -10.80
C LYS A 12 -26.65 -1.21 -11.18
N VAL A 13 -25.46 -0.72 -10.82
CA VAL A 13 -24.99 0.64 -11.09
C VAL A 13 -23.72 0.57 -11.93
N LYS A 14 -23.67 1.34 -13.02
CA LYS A 14 -22.44 1.47 -13.83
C LYS A 14 -21.48 2.43 -13.15
N ILE A 15 -20.19 2.15 -13.29
CA ILE A 15 -19.13 3.03 -12.80
C ILE A 15 -18.95 4.14 -13.82
N GLY A 16 -19.36 5.36 -13.46
CA GLY A 16 -19.28 6.55 -14.31
C GLY A 16 -18.11 7.47 -13.95
N ASP A 17 -17.98 8.54 -14.73
CA ASP A 17 -17.12 9.71 -14.48
C ASP A 17 -15.64 9.38 -14.25
N GLN A 18 -15.14 8.27 -14.81
CA GLN A 18 -13.75 7.82 -14.67
C GLN A 18 -12.74 8.69 -15.46
N ASP A 19 -13.24 9.65 -16.23
CA ASP A 19 -12.49 10.73 -16.88
C ASP A 19 -12.33 11.95 -15.95
N ARG A 20 -13.08 12.00 -14.84
CA ARG A 20 -13.13 13.16 -13.94
C ARG A 20 -12.19 12.98 -12.76
N SER A 21 -11.33 13.97 -12.52
CA SER A 21 -10.35 13.95 -11.43
C SER A 21 -10.96 13.83 -10.03
N TRP A 22 -12.23 14.25 -9.84
CA TRP A 22 -12.95 14.13 -8.58
C TRP A 22 -13.52 12.72 -8.32
N ALA A 23 -13.64 11.88 -9.35
CA ALA A 23 -14.18 10.54 -9.20
C ALA A 23 -13.15 9.59 -8.57
N ILE A 24 -13.66 8.53 -7.94
CA ILE A 24 -12.80 7.47 -7.44
C ILE A 24 -12.39 6.55 -8.58
N HIS A 25 -11.09 6.49 -8.84
CA HIS A 25 -10.47 5.65 -9.86
C HIS A 25 -9.92 4.33 -9.30
N LYS A 26 -9.87 4.19 -7.97
CA LYS A 26 -9.25 3.04 -7.29
C LYS A 26 -10.23 2.39 -6.33
N VAL A 27 -10.26 1.07 -6.33
CA VAL A 27 -11.07 0.27 -5.40
C VAL A 27 -10.16 -0.55 -4.51
N CYS A 28 -10.55 -0.71 -3.25
CA CYS A 28 -9.77 -1.41 -2.24
C CYS A 28 -9.63 -2.92 -2.56
N LYS A 29 -8.49 -3.55 -2.23
CA LYS A 29 -8.28 -5.00 -2.43
C LYS A 29 -9.41 -5.83 -1.80
N GLN A 30 -9.77 -5.54 -0.56
CA GLN A 30 -10.86 -6.22 0.16
C GLN A 30 -12.22 -6.10 -0.57
N CYS A 31 -12.46 -4.98 -1.24
CA CYS A 31 -13.69 -4.72 -1.99
C CYS A 31 -13.71 -5.57 -3.28
N VAL A 32 -12.58 -5.64 -3.97
CA VAL A 32 -12.38 -6.48 -5.16
C VAL A 32 -12.51 -7.95 -4.80
N ASP A 33 -11.86 -8.39 -3.73
CA ASP A 33 -11.90 -9.79 -3.28
C ASP A 33 -13.30 -10.17 -2.82
N SER A 34 -14.01 -9.28 -2.12
CA SER A 34 -15.41 -9.53 -1.74
C SER A 34 -16.33 -9.69 -2.97
N LEU A 35 -16.09 -8.95 -4.05
CA LEU A 35 -16.86 -9.10 -5.30
C LEU A 35 -16.57 -10.46 -5.94
N ARG A 36 -15.29 -10.85 -6.01
CA ARG A 36 -14.85 -12.15 -6.53
C ARG A 36 -15.39 -13.33 -5.71
N MET A 37 -15.42 -13.21 -4.39
CA MET A 37 -15.98 -14.23 -3.52
C MET A 37 -17.49 -14.36 -3.71
N TRP A 38 -18.19 -13.25 -3.95
CA TRP A 38 -19.62 -13.28 -4.24
C TRP A 38 -19.91 -13.93 -5.60
N THR A 39 -19.15 -13.63 -6.65
CA THR A 39 -19.32 -14.29 -7.96
C THR A 39 -18.98 -15.79 -7.93
N LYS A 40 -18.11 -16.22 -7.02
CA LYS A 40 -17.83 -17.64 -6.73
C LYS A 40 -18.84 -18.30 -5.80
N GLY A 41 -19.79 -17.55 -5.23
CA GLY A 41 -20.76 -18.05 -4.25
C GLY A 41 -20.18 -18.33 -2.85
N SER A 42 -18.91 -17.97 -2.59
CA SER A 42 -18.28 -18.14 -1.27
C SER A 42 -18.67 -17.04 -0.27
N ARG A 43 -19.30 -15.95 -0.74
CA ARG A 43 -19.76 -14.84 0.09
C ARG A 43 -21.19 -14.49 -0.26
N ASP A 44 -22.07 -14.47 0.75
CA ASP A 44 -23.51 -14.23 0.53
C ASP A 44 -23.82 -12.78 0.16
N LYS A 45 -23.23 -11.82 0.88
CA LYS A 45 -23.55 -10.39 0.72
C LYS A 45 -22.46 -9.42 1.13
N PHE A 46 -22.58 -8.21 0.61
CA PHE A 46 -21.89 -7.03 1.11
C PHE A 46 -22.62 -6.49 2.35
N PRO A 47 -21.94 -5.69 3.19
CA PRO A 47 -22.59 -5.01 4.31
C PRO A 47 -23.56 -3.90 3.86
N PHE A 48 -23.54 -3.52 2.59
CA PHE A 48 -24.39 -2.49 1.99
C PHE A 48 -24.88 -2.94 0.61
N GLY A 49 -26.10 -2.51 0.26
CA GLY A 49 -26.70 -2.79 -1.04
C GLY A 49 -26.63 -1.64 -2.03
N ILE A 50 -26.47 -0.40 -1.53
CA ILE A 50 -26.13 0.74 -2.37
C ILE A 50 -24.71 1.17 -1.98
N PRO A 51 -23.77 1.21 -2.94
CA PRO A 51 -22.41 1.63 -2.68
C PRO A 51 -22.37 3.13 -2.39
N MET A 52 -21.23 3.63 -1.92
CA MET A 52 -21.01 5.06 -1.80
C MET A 52 -21.12 5.73 -3.18
N ILE A 53 -21.94 6.76 -3.31
CA ILE A 53 -22.16 7.48 -4.57
C ILE A 53 -21.44 8.82 -4.50
N TRP A 54 -20.59 9.06 -5.48
CA TRP A 54 -19.82 10.28 -5.64
C TRP A 54 -20.42 11.11 -6.78
N ARG A 55 -20.55 12.41 -6.56
CA ARG A 55 -20.95 13.40 -7.57
C ARG A 55 -19.95 14.55 -7.57
N GLU A 56 -20.01 15.38 -8.59
CA GLU A 56 -19.16 16.57 -8.69
C GLU A 56 -19.35 17.49 -7.46
N PRO A 57 -18.29 17.80 -6.70
CA PRO A 57 -18.32 18.76 -5.61
C PRO A 57 -18.68 20.16 -6.12
N ARG A 58 -19.59 20.88 -5.44
CA ARG A 58 -19.90 22.28 -5.79
C ARG A 58 -18.74 23.23 -5.44
N ASP A 59 -18.10 22.99 -4.31
CA ASP A 59 -16.95 23.78 -3.84
C ASP A 59 -16.07 22.99 -2.85
N HIS A 60 -14.86 23.48 -2.60
CA HIS A 60 -13.88 22.82 -1.73
C HIS A 60 -14.07 23.08 -0.22
N SER A 61 -15.00 23.96 0.15
CA SER A 61 -15.19 24.45 1.53
C SER A 61 -16.39 23.83 2.25
N SER A 62 -17.44 23.45 1.51
CA SER A 62 -18.75 23.08 2.02
C SER A 62 -19.26 21.77 1.42
N ASP A 63 -18.75 21.36 0.25
CA ASP A 63 -19.23 20.18 -0.48
C ASP A 63 -18.12 19.22 -0.92
N CYS A 64 -16.89 19.42 -0.44
CA CYS A 64 -15.77 18.52 -0.73
C CYS A 64 -15.50 17.59 0.45
N TYR A 65 -15.86 16.32 0.30
CA TYR A 65 -15.64 15.29 1.31
C TYR A 65 -14.19 15.21 1.79
N PHE A 66 -13.23 15.24 0.86
CA PHE A 66 -11.81 15.17 1.22
C PHE A 66 -11.33 16.37 2.04
N SER A 67 -11.96 17.53 1.88
CA SER A 67 -11.67 18.73 2.67
C SER A 67 -12.34 18.70 4.04
N ILE A 68 -13.58 18.20 4.11
CA ILE A 68 -14.42 18.25 5.31
C ILE A 68 -14.07 17.12 6.28
N VAL A 69 -13.68 15.94 5.78
CA VAL A 69 -13.38 14.80 6.64
C VAL A 69 -11.95 14.89 7.18
N GLU A 70 -11.84 15.27 8.45
CA GLU A 70 -10.58 15.24 9.17
C GLU A 70 -10.18 13.80 9.53
N THR A 71 -9.39 13.16 8.67
CA THR A 71 -8.83 11.83 8.96
C THR A 71 -7.49 11.90 9.72
N SER A 72 -6.99 13.12 9.99
CA SER A 72 -5.71 13.32 10.66
C SER A 72 -5.78 12.93 12.15
N GLY A 73 -4.76 12.24 12.65
CA GLY A 73 -4.70 11.82 14.07
C GLY A 73 -5.45 10.54 14.43
N TYR A 74 -6.18 9.93 13.49
CA TYR A 74 -6.83 8.64 13.68
C TYR A 74 -5.87 7.47 13.39
N ASN A 75 -5.83 6.48 14.28
CA ASN A 75 -5.07 5.23 14.11
C ASN A 75 -6.02 4.04 13.88
N LYS A 76 -5.49 2.84 13.62
CA LYS A 76 -6.32 1.64 13.38
C LYS A 76 -7.37 1.39 14.47
N LYS A 77 -7.07 1.69 15.74
CA LYS A 77 -7.99 1.51 16.88
C LYS A 77 -9.05 2.61 16.98
N LYS A 78 -8.75 3.82 16.51
CA LYS A 78 -9.65 4.98 16.59
C LYS A 78 -10.38 5.26 15.28
N LYS A 79 -10.09 4.54 14.18
CA LYS A 79 -10.69 4.76 12.86
C LYS A 79 -12.22 4.72 12.87
N CYS A 80 -12.83 3.91 13.73
CA CYS A 80 -14.28 3.85 13.89
C CYS A 80 -14.91 5.15 14.45
N LYS A 81 -14.11 6.07 14.99
CA LYS A 81 -14.54 7.37 15.52
C LYS A 81 -14.43 8.51 14.50
N ILE A 82 -14.05 8.22 13.25
CA ILE A 82 -14.06 9.23 12.19
C ILE A 82 -15.52 9.47 11.84
N GLU A 83 -15.96 10.72 11.96
CA GLU A 83 -17.28 11.14 11.53
C GLU A 83 -17.24 11.45 10.04
N TYR A 84 -18.08 10.73 9.29
CA TYR A 84 -18.25 10.91 7.86
C TYR A 84 -19.60 11.57 7.61
N PRO A 85 -19.64 12.86 7.23
CA PRO A 85 -20.89 13.56 6.93
C PRO A 85 -21.48 13.03 5.62
N SER A 86 -22.82 13.10 5.50
CA SER A 86 -23.50 12.92 4.22
C SER A 86 -23.56 14.28 3.52
N LEU A 87 -23.03 14.37 2.30
CA LEU A 87 -22.95 15.62 1.53
C LEU A 87 -23.80 15.50 0.26
N PRO A 88 -24.24 16.62 -0.35
CA PRO A 88 -24.88 16.59 -1.66
C PRO A 88 -24.02 15.89 -2.73
N SER A 89 -22.70 16.08 -2.67
CA SER A 89 -21.76 15.42 -3.57
C SER A 89 -21.30 14.03 -3.12
N GLU A 90 -21.64 13.59 -1.91
CA GLU A 90 -21.36 12.23 -1.44
C GLU A 90 -22.50 11.64 -0.63
N ILE A 91 -23.09 10.58 -1.18
CA ILE A 91 -24.10 9.78 -0.51
C ILE A 91 -23.43 8.54 0.08
N ARG A 92 -23.55 8.38 1.40
CA ARG A 92 -23.00 7.24 2.14
C ARG A 92 -23.61 5.91 1.66
N PRO A 93 -22.86 4.80 1.79
CA PRO A 93 -23.40 3.48 1.50
C PRO A 93 -24.67 3.22 2.30
N VAL A 94 -25.68 2.65 1.63
CA VAL A 94 -26.94 2.30 2.27
C VAL A 94 -26.96 0.81 2.57
N PRO A 95 -27.18 0.41 3.83
CA PRO A 95 -27.33 -1.00 4.21
C PRO A 95 -28.44 -1.69 3.42
N HIS A 96 -28.35 -3.02 3.30
CA HIS A 96 -29.46 -3.81 2.78
C HIS A 96 -30.71 -3.67 3.66
N SER A 97 -31.86 -3.63 3.02
CA SER A 97 -33.17 -3.51 3.67
C SER A 97 -34.21 -4.31 2.87
N ALA A 98 -35.48 -4.31 3.29
CA ALA A 98 -36.55 -4.95 2.53
C ALA A 98 -36.70 -4.37 1.10
N GLU A 99 -36.37 -3.09 0.94
CA GLU A 99 -36.36 -2.36 -0.34
C GLU A 99 -35.05 -2.61 -1.11
N ILE A 100 -33.92 -2.74 -0.41
CA ILE A 100 -32.60 -2.97 -1.00
C ILE A 100 -32.20 -4.43 -0.78
N ARG A 101 -32.78 -5.32 -1.59
CA ARG A 101 -32.56 -6.76 -1.49
C ARG A 101 -31.13 -7.16 -1.86
N VAL A 102 -30.68 -8.27 -1.28
CA VAL A 102 -29.39 -8.88 -1.64
C VAL A 102 -29.50 -9.50 -3.04
N PRO A 103 -28.61 -9.17 -3.98
CA PRO A 103 -28.62 -9.78 -5.29
C PRO A 103 -28.13 -11.23 -5.22
N VAL A 104 -28.84 -12.13 -5.90
CA VAL A 104 -28.38 -13.51 -6.12
C VAL A 104 -27.55 -13.52 -7.40
N PHE A 105 -26.32 -14.02 -7.32
CA PHE A 105 -25.47 -14.17 -8.50
C PHE A 105 -26.11 -15.20 -9.45
N LYS A 106 -26.17 -14.85 -10.74
CA LYS A 106 -26.61 -15.76 -11.80
C LYS A 106 -25.53 -15.85 -12.85
N GLU A 107 -25.38 -14.78 -13.64
CA GLU A 107 -24.40 -14.67 -14.72
C GLU A 107 -23.92 -13.21 -14.84
N LEU A 108 -22.76 -13.03 -15.46
CA LEU A 108 -22.20 -11.69 -15.70
C LEU A 108 -22.89 -11.03 -16.91
N PRO A 109 -23.37 -9.79 -16.77
CA PRO A 109 -23.96 -9.05 -17.89
C PRO A 109 -22.87 -8.68 -18.92
N SER A 110 -23.23 -8.76 -20.21
CA SER A 110 -22.40 -8.22 -21.29
C SER A 110 -22.34 -6.70 -21.18
N LEU A 111 -21.14 -6.17 -20.94
CA LEU A 111 -20.87 -4.73 -20.96
C LEU A 111 -19.95 -4.44 -22.14
N GLU A 112 -20.32 -3.45 -22.97
CA GLU A 112 -19.43 -2.84 -23.95
C GLU A 112 -18.34 -2.09 -23.18
N ILE A 113 -17.13 -2.64 -23.18
CA ILE A 113 -15.97 -2.07 -22.49
C ILE A 113 -15.37 -1.00 -23.42
N GLN A 114 -15.46 0.27 -23.04
CA GLN A 114 -14.52 1.27 -23.55
C GLN A 114 -13.19 1.03 -22.82
N GLU A 115 -12.16 0.59 -23.55
CA GLU A 115 -10.80 0.44 -23.05
C GLU A 115 -10.26 1.81 -22.65
N TYR A 116 -10.13 2.04 -21.35
CA TYR A 116 -9.30 3.10 -20.78
C TYR A 116 -8.02 2.40 -20.33
N GLU A 117 -6.87 2.87 -20.82
CA GLU A 117 -5.56 2.34 -20.44
C GLU A 117 -5.39 2.41 -18.92
N SER A 118 -5.50 1.25 -18.26
CA SER A 118 -5.23 1.12 -16.85
C SER A 118 -3.73 0.96 -16.64
N VAL A 119 -3.12 1.89 -15.93
CA VAL A 119 -1.73 1.78 -15.46
C VAL A 119 -1.64 0.56 -14.54
N GLU A 120 -0.77 -0.40 -14.89
CA GLU A 120 -0.57 -1.64 -14.16
C GLU A 120 -0.04 -1.38 -12.74
N ASP A 121 -0.81 -1.78 -11.73
CA ASP A 121 -0.37 -1.86 -10.34
C ASP A 121 0.21 -3.27 -10.13
N GLN A 122 1.54 -3.38 -10.06
CA GLN A 122 2.22 -4.64 -9.74
C GLN A 122 1.95 -5.00 -8.28
N SER A 123 0.97 -5.89 -8.07
CA SER A 123 0.74 -6.52 -6.77
C SER A 123 1.73 -7.66 -6.54
N ASP A 124 2.56 -7.53 -5.50
CA ASP A 124 3.47 -8.55 -4.98
C ASP A 124 2.68 -9.81 -4.54
N PRO A 125 2.98 -11.03 -5.06
CA PRO A 125 2.08 -12.18 -4.95
C PRO A 125 2.26 -13.04 -3.68
N LYS A 126 2.66 -12.47 -2.53
CA LYS A 126 2.86 -13.26 -1.30
C LYS A 126 2.15 -12.66 -0.09
N ASP A 127 0.86 -12.95 0.03
CA ASP A 127 0.16 -12.93 1.31
C ASP A 127 -0.77 -14.15 1.30
N GLU A 128 -0.30 -15.25 1.88
CA GLU A 128 -1.12 -16.42 2.22
C GLU A 128 -1.94 -16.07 3.46
N ASP A 129 -3.25 -16.34 3.41
CA ASP A 129 -4.17 -16.18 4.54
C ASP A 129 -3.76 -17.14 5.68
N PHE A 130 -3.51 -16.59 6.87
CA PHE A 130 -3.05 -17.34 8.03
C PHE A 130 -4.26 -17.85 8.85
N GLU A 131 -4.50 -19.16 8.84
CA GLU A 131 -5.37 -19.81 9.83
C GLU A 131 -4.60 -20.09 11.13
N ILE A 132 -5.29 -19.98 12.27
CA ILE A 132 -4.70 -20.19 13.60
C ILE A 132 -4.91 -21.66 13.98
N GLU A 133 -3.84 -22.45 13.97
CA GLU A 133 -3.83 -23.81 14.53
C GLU A 133 -3.27 -23.86 15.97
N ASP A 134 -3.75 -24.88 16.68
CA ASP A 134 -3.67 -25.15 18.12
C ASP A 134 -2.24 -25.30 18.70
N ASP A 135 -2.00 -24.77 19.90
CA ASP A 135 -0.69 -24.44 20.50
C ASP A 135 0.05 -25.67 21.10
N SER A 136 -0.24 -26.91 20.66
CA SER A 136 0.16 -28.13 21.40
C SER A 136 1.27 -29.02 20.81
N ILE A 137 1.95 -28.67 19.70
CA ILE A 137 3.05 -29.52 19.18
C ILE A 137 4.29 -28.67 18.85
N ARG A 138 5.25 -28.63 19.78
CA ARG A 138 6.61 -28.11 19.48
C ARG A 138 7.34 -29.16 18.65
N LYS A 139 7.66 -28.84 17.38
CA LYS A 139 8.39 -29.70 16.46
C LYS A 139 9.86 -29.28 16.44
N GLY A 140 10.80 -30.18 16.72
CA GLY A 140 12.24 -29.92 16.66
C GLY A 140 12.75 -29.69 15.22
N PHE A 141 14.02 -29.27 15.09
CA PHE A 141 14.70 -29.16 13.80
C PHE A 141 15.49 -30.42 13.46
N GLU A 142 15.46 -30.82 12.18
CA GLU A 142 16.33 -31.86 11.63
C GLU A 142 17.62 -31.26 11.04
N GLN A 143 18.71 -32.03 10.97
CA GLN A 143 20.05 -31.52 10.62
C GLN A 143 20.12 -30.81 9.25
N HIS A 144 19.34 -31.25 8.27
CA HIS A 144 19.30 -30.61 6.94
C HIS A 144 18.62 -29.24 6.98
N GLU A 145 17.66 -29.03 7.89
CA GLU A 145 17.00 -27.72 8.08
C GLU A 145 17.94 -26.72 8.76
N LEU A 146 18.85 -27.19 9.62
CA LEU A 146 19.89 -26.37 10.25
C LEU A 146 20.90 -25.84 9.22
N ASN A 147 21.23 -26.64 8.21
CA ASN A 147 22.13 -26.19 7.14
C ASN A 147 21.46 -25.13 6.24
N ASP A 148 20.15 -25.25 5.99
CA ASP A 148 19.36 -24.23 5.28
C ASP A 148 19.22 -22.91 6.06
N LEU A 149 19.23 -22.98 7.39
CA LEU A 149 19.14 -21.81 8.29
C LEU A 149 20.37 -20.91 8.20
N ALA A 150 21.54 -21.45 7.83
CA ALA A 150 22.78 -20.69 7.68
C ALA A 150 22.83 -19.83 6.40
N LEU A 151 21.94 -20.07 5.43
CA LEU A 151 22.02 -19.45 4.09
C LEU A 151 21.08 -18.25 3.88
N SER A 152 20.08 -18.01 4.73
CA SER A 152 19.20 -16.83 4.58
C SER A 152 18.57 -16.31 5.89
N GLU A 153 19.03 -15.15 6.35
CA GLU A 153 18.55 -14.47 7.58
C GLU A 153 17.04 -14.18 7.58
N LYS A 154 16.43 -13.99 6.41
CA LYS A 154 15.00 -13.65 6.30
C LYS A 154 14.09 -14.86 6.49
N LEU A 155 14.56 -16.06 6.14
CA LEU A 155 13.82 -17.31 6.31
C LEU A 155 13.91 -17.83 7.75
N PHE A 156 14.93 -17.39 8.48
CA PHE A 156 15.23 -17.80 9.86
C PHE A 156 14.10 -17.45 10.83
N ALA A 157 13.67 -16.18 10.86
CA ALA A 157 12.61 -15.73 11.77
C ALA A 157 11.26 -16.41 11.47
N SER A 158 10.92 -16.55 10.18
CA SER A 158 9.67 -17.20 9.75
C SER A 158 9.66 -18.70 10.08
N LYS A 159 10.78 -19.42 9.87
CA LYS A 159 10.90 -20.85 10.22
C LYS A 159 10.86 -21.09 11.74
N LEU A 160 11.49 -20.22 12.54
CA LEU A 160 11.42 -20.30 14.00
C LEU A 160 10.01 -20.04 14.55
N HIS A 161 9.28 -19.11 13.93
CA HIS A 161 7.88 -18.85 14.24
C HIS A 161 6.99 -20.04 13.85
N ALA A 162 7.17 -20.60 12.65
CA ALA A 162 6.41 -21.76 12.18
C ALA A 162 6.57 -23.00 13.07
N LYS A 163 7.74 -23.19 13.70
CA LYS A 163 7.98 -24.30 14.63
C LYS A 163 7.63 -24.01 16.09
N ASN A 164 7.07 -22.83 16.39
CA ASN A 164 6.65 -22.41 17.73
C ASN A 164 7.75 -22.54 18.81
N VAL A 165 9.01 -22.30 18.40
CA VAL A 165 10.20 -22.40 19.27
C VAL A 165 10.49 -21.07 19.97
N LEU A 166 9.83 -19.98 19.55
CA LEU A 166 9.98 -18.65 20.12
C LEU A 166 9.03 -18.45 21.30
N VAL A 167 9.58 -18.01 22.44
CA VAL A 167 8.77 -17.59 23.59
C VAL A 167 7.92 -16.36 23.20
N LYS A 168 6.65 -16.33 23.61
CA LYS A 168 5.74 -15.18 23.40
C LYS A 168 6.41 -13.89 23.91
N GLY A 169 6.77 -12.99 22.98
CA GLY A 169 7.45 -11.72 23.26
C GLY A 169 8.91 -11.62 22.81
N ALA A 170 9.50 -12.66 22.22
CA ALA A 170 10.83 -12.58 21.63
C ALA A 170 10.86 -11.53 20.49
N LYS A 171 11.82 -10.59 20.57
CA LYS A 171 12.04 -9.55 19.56
C LYS A 171 13.44 -9.72 18.98
N VAL A 172 13.54 -9.82 17.66
CA VAL A 172 14.83 -9.83 16.96
C VAL A 172 15.25 -8.38 16.71
N PHE A 173 16.35 -7.96 17.32
CA PHE A 173 17.01 -6.68 17.03
C PHE A 173 18.33 -6.97 16.33
N TYR A 174 18.27 -7.24 15.03
CA TYR A 174 19.49 -7.28 14.21
C TYR A 174 19.45 -6.09 13.25
N PHE A 175 20.30 -5.11 13.52
CA PHE A 175 20.47 -3.94 12.67
C PHE A 175 21.65 -4.21 11.73
N ARG A 176 21.48 -3.96 10.44
CA ARG A 176 22.54 -4.22 9.46
C ARG A 176 23.66 -3.21 9.65
N SER A 177 24.84 -3.68 10.07
CA SER A 177 26.03 -2.83 10.21
C SER A 177 26.65 -2.40 8.87
N ARG A 178 26.12 -2.86 7.73
CA ARG A 178 26.67 -2.60 6.39
C ARG A 178 26.62 -1.13 5.98
N GLU A 179 25.72 -0.34 6.57
CA GLU A 179 25.58 1.08 6.26
C GLU A 179 26.64 1.96 6.94
N ILE A 180 27.34 1.44 7.95
CA ILE A 180 28.26 2.21 8.79
C ILE A 180 29.41 2.82 7.98
N SER A 181 29.96 2.10 7.00
CA SER A 181 31.07 2.60 6.18
C SER A 181 30.65 3.80 5.32
N PHE A 182 29.40 3.82 4.87
CA PHE A 182 28.86 4.88 4.01
C PHE A 182 28.44 6.12 4.78
N LEU A 183 28.24 6.05 6.10
CA LEU A 183 27.77 7.18 6.93
C LEU A 183 28.68 8.41 6.82
N GLN A 184 29.97 8.21 6.58
CA GLN A 184 30.95 9.29 6.41
C GLN A 184 30.63 10.24 5.24
N HIS A 185 29.87 9.77 4.23
CA HIS A 185 29.48 10.56 3.07
C HIS A 185 28.18 11.34 3.26
N PHE A 186 27.49 11.17 4.40
CA PHE A 186 26.22 11.82 4.68
C PHE A 186 26.34 12.85 5.81
N ARG A 187 25.59 13.95 5.67
CA ARG A 187 25.39 14.97 6.71
C ARG A 187 23.91 15.15 6.95
N SER A 188 23.57 15.63 8.14
CA SER A 188 22.22 16.03 8.47
C SER A 188 22.14 17.53 8.72
N TYR A 189 21.10 18.16 8.19
CA TYR A 189 20.76 19.55 8.45
C TYR A 189 19.24 19.65 8.58
N ASP A 190 18.74 20.17 9.71
CA ASP A 190 17.30 20.31 9.97
C ASP A 190 16.49 19.02 9.68
N GLY A 191 17.01 17.87 10.12
CA GLY A 191 16.37 16.56 9.89
C GLY A 191 16.38 16.06 8.45
N PHE A 192 16.93 16.82 7.49
CA PHE A 192 17.25 16.33 6.16
C PHE A 192 18.66 15.73 6.15
N VAL A 193 18.75 14.45 5.79
CA VAL A 193 20.02 13.76 5.57
C VAL A 193 20.36 13.83 4.09
N TYR A 194 21.58 14.24 3.76
CA TYR A 194 22.03 14.36 2.38
C TYR A 194 23.49 13.93 2.23
N CYS A 195 23.82 13.39 1.07
CA CYS A 195 25.18 13.06 0.69
C CYS A 195 25.93 14.35 0.38
N HIS A 196 27.04 14.61 1.10
CA HIS A 196 27.87 15.79 0.87
C HIS A 196 28.98 15.55 -0.17
N THR A 197 29.32 14.27 -0.43
CA THR A 197 30.35 13.88 -1.40
C THR A 197 29.88 12.73 -2.28
N ILE A 198 29.20 13.06 -3.40
CA ILE A 198 28.66 12.04 -4.33
C ILE A 198 29.77 11.19 -4.95
N HIS A 199 30.90 11.80 -5.34
CA HIS A 199 31.99 11.07 -5.99
C HIS A 199 32.54 9.95 -5.11
N SER A 200 32.87 10.27 -3.85
CA SER A 200 33.43 9.29 -2.90
C SER A 200 32.41 8.21 -2.51
N LEU A 201 31.12 8.57 -2.41
CA LEU A 201 30.06 7.57 -2.24
C LEU A 201 30.02 6.59 -3.43
N MET A 202 30.13 7.09 -4.66
CA MET A 202 30.12 6.25 -5.86
C MET A 202 31.35 5.34 -5.94
N GLU A 203 32.54 5.85 -5.60
CA GLU A 203 33.77 5.04 -5.54
C GLU A 203 33.65 3.91 -4.50
N GLU A 204 33.11 4.20 -3.31
CA GLU A 204 32.91 3.19 -2.26
C GLU A 204 31.85 2.16 -2.64
N LEU A 205 30.90 2.52 -3.51
CA LEU A 205 29.94 1.60 -4.14
C LEU A 205 30.53 0.79 -5.31
N GLY A 206 31.81 0.99 -5.65
CA GLY A 206 32.50 0.30 -6.74
C GLY A 206 32.31 0.96 -8.13
N ILE A 207 31.84 2.21 -8.16
CA ILE A 207 31.60 2.98 -9.39
C ILE A 207 32.72 4.04 -9.52
N SER A 208 33.87 3.63 -10.05
CA SER A 208 35.07 4.46 -10.14
C SER A 208 35.07 5.51 -11.27
N ALA A 209 34.19 5.37 -12.26
CA ALA A 209 34.07 6.28 -13.41
C ALA A 209 32.75 7.07 -13.37
N TYR A 210 32.39 7.63 -12.21
CA TYR A 210 31.16 8.42 -12.08
C TYR A 210 31.20 9.67 -12.95
N LYS A 211 30.27 9.78 -13.91
CA LYS A 211 30.06 10.98 -14.73
C LYS A 211 28.65 11.50 -14.53
N GLY A 212 28.50 12.70 -13.98
CA GLY A 212 27.19 13.27 -13.65
C GLY A 212 26.19 13.33 -14.82
N THR A 213 26.66 13.44 -16.07
CA THR A 213 25.79 13.45 -17.27
C THR A 213 25.08 12.11 -17.53
N GLU A 214 25.59 11.02 -16.94
CA GLU A 214 25.04 9.68 -17.10
C GLU A 214 24.03 9.32 -16.01
N TRP A 215 23.77 10.25 -15.09
CA TRP A 215 22.87 10.06 -13.96
C TRP A 215 21.80 11.16 -13.94
N ARG A 216 20.59 10.79 -13.55
CA ARG A 216 19.48 11.70 -13.31
C ARG A 216 19.16 11.72 -11.84
N LEU A 217 18.94 12.92 -11.32
CA LEU A 217 18.41 13.12 -9.98
C LEU A 217 16.90 12.89 -10.00
N PHE A 218 16.44 11.95 -9.19
CA PHE A 218 15.04 11.71 -8.92
C PHE A 218 14.70 12.16 -7.49
N ILE A 219 13.68 13.00 -7.37
CA ILE A 219 13.19 13.51 -6.10
C ILE A 219 11.73 13.09 -5.96
N ASP A 220 11.46 12.29 -4.94
CA ASP A 220 10.10 11.90 -4.54
C ASP A 220 9.70 12.70 -3.29
N ILE A 221 8.63 13.47 -3.41
CA ILE A 221 8.12 14.34 -2.34
C ILE A 221 6.71 13.90 -1.99
N SER A 222 6.48 13.65 -0.70
CA SER A 222 5.15 13.41 -0.14
C SER A 222 4.92 14.28 1.09
N LYS A 223 3.67 14.30 1.58
CA LYS A 223 3.30 14.97 2.84
C LYS A 223 4.07 14.45 4.07
N ARG A 224 4.73 13.29 3.98
CA ARG A 224 5.38 12.61 5.13
C ARG A 224 6.89 12.47 4.96
N SER A 225 7.41 12.58 3.76
CA SER A 225 8.82 12.35 3.49
C SER A 225 9.28 12.97 2.18
N LEU A 226 10.57 13.29 2.14
CA LEU A 226 11.34 13.63 0.96
C LEU A 226 12.37 12.53 0.75
N LYS A 227 12.56 12.06 -0.48
CA LYS A 227 13.63 11.13 -0.85
C LYS A 227 14.31 11.62 -2.13
N CYS A 228 15.63 11.59 -2.13
CA CYS A 228 16.47 11.97 -3.26
C CYS A 228 17.35 10.79 -3.65
N VAL A 229 17.30 10.40 -4.91
CA VAL A 229 17.96 9.20 -5.44
C VAL A 229 18.58 9.51 -6.79
N LEU A 230 19.80 9.00 -7.04
CA LEU A 230 20.43 9.04 -8.35
C LEU A 230 20.10 7.78 -9.13
N LEU A 231 19.64 7.96 -10.37
CA LEU A 231 19.33 6.90 -11.32
C LEU A 231 20.29 6.99 -12.49
N GLN A 232 20.93 5.89 -12.86
CA GLN A 232 21.77 5.86 -14.05
C GLN A 232 20.89 5.78 -15.30
N ASN A 233 21.19 6.58 -16.33
CA ASN A 233 20.43 6.63 -17.58
C ASN A 233 20.32 5.28 -18.29
N GLY A 234 21.33 4.42 -18.17
CA GLY A 234 21.38 3.09 -18.77
C GLY A 234 20.82 1.96 -17.89
N ASN A 235 20.35 2.26 -16.68
CA ASN A 235 19.86 1.28 -15.69
C ASN A 235 20.83 0.09 -15.43
N LEU A 236 22.15 0.26 -15.62
CA LEU A 236 23.15 -0.77 -15.33
C LEU A 236 23.39 -0.89 -13.83
N PHE A 237 23.27 0.22 -13.11
CA PHE A 237 23.37 0.28 -11.65
C PHE A 237 22.00 0.45 -10.99
N GLY A 238 21.90 -0.07 -9.76
CA GLY A 238 20.77 0.19 -8.90
C GLY A 238 20.67 1.68 -8.51
N ALA A 239 19.48 2.08 -8.10
CA ALA A 239 19.21 3.44 -7.65
C ALA A 239 20.03 3.77 -6.39
N VAL A 240 20.76 4.89 -6.40
CA VAL A 240 21.66 5.27 -5.30
C VAL A 240 21.00 6.35 -4.44
N PRO A 241 20.62 6.06 -3.18
CA PRO A 241 20.02 7.06 -2.32
C PRO A 241 21.06 8.11 -1.93
N ILE A 242 20.73 9.38 -2.16
CA ILE A 242 21.62 10.50 -1.85
C ILE A 242 21.02 11.46 -0.82
N GLY A 243 19.76 11.29 -0.44
CA GLY A 243 19.21 12.05 0.67
C GLY A 243 17.79 11.65 1.03
N HIS A 244 17.39 11.97 2.25
CA HIS A 244 16.02 11.79 2.70
C HIS A 244 15.68 12.74 3.85
N LYS A 245 14.42 13.16 3.93
CA LYS A 245 13.82 13.76 5.13
C LYS A 245 12.64 12.88 5.51
N VAL A 246 12.60 12.43 6.76
CA VAL A 246 11.37 11.86 7.32
C VAL A 246 10.74 12.97 8.14
N VAL A 247 9.58 13.47 7.72
CA VAL A 247 8.84 14.45 8.52
C VAL A 247 8.15 13.69 9.64
N CYS A 248 8.89 13.48 10.73
CA CYS A 248 8.30 13.18 12.02
C CYS A 248 8.02 14.52 12.71
N VAL A 249 6.80 15.04 12.53
CA VAL A 249 6.02 15.88 13.48
C VAL A 249 5.14 16.91 12.74
N LYS A 250 3.95 17.06 13.33
CA LYS A 250 2.88 18.04 13.18
C LYS A 250 3.37 19.48 12.92
N ASN A 251 2.54 20.24 12.20
CA ASN A 251 2.58 21.69 12.04
C ASN A 251 3.66 22.25 11.10
N MET A 252 3.29 22.49 9.84
CA MET A 252 3.62 23.76 9.20
C MET A 252 2.31 24.40 8.79
N LYS A 253 1.87 25.38 9.60
CA LYS A 253 0.97 26.43 9.16
C LYS A 253 1.83 27.47 8.45
N THR A 254 1.48 27.76 7.21
CA THR A 254 1.48 29.10 6.60
C THR A 254 0.54 29.03 5.42
#